data_AF-A0A315QV09-F1
#
_entry.id   AF-A0A315QV09-F1
#
_cell.length_a   1.000
_cell.length_b   1.000
_cell.length_c   1.000
_cell.angle_alpha   90.00
_cell.angle_beta   90.00
_cell.angle_gamma   90.00
#
_symmetry.space_group_name_H-M   'P 1'
#
loop_
_entity.id
_entity.type
_entity.pdbx_description
1 polymer ?
#
loop_
_entity_poly.entity_id
_entity_poly.type
_entity_poly.pdbx_seq_one_letter_code
_entity_poly.pdbx_strand_id
1 'polypeptide(L)'
;MNLEDNVAKIKDKIRNSFHKRLVRLGIREDQISARDEEDPDFKKAKAAVEAILEDEESFEEARDEYLDEVTFTLFNRIAGIKTMEAESRQLVPEIIQIRAQHGDKSFAHNVWLEENPVQSSETLEGLDNFIRAKFNELSNELPLYSKENPYDLLPEVHDLKDIINLFNHEISLNDWKKDDILGWLYEAYNKKDLELFRETGAKVEWNKLSIASQMYTPRWVVEFLVNNSLGKYWLEINPDSKIREYHDIANAPDEAILESKSVEEIKVIDPAAGSGNFLIYAFKLLAEIYEEEGYAGEEIPSLILKNNLFGLDIDERAVQIARLQLYIKAKTYNRNTEIEDINVVSSNFHLPEFDKVKDQFAIDLEFAANEREFLEELWNELREAHKFGSLLTLDDKLERFMADKKNDDSLGLFDNFNNVENIETQVLRKLETVIANALDDNYSSNFIKYQSLDAVKFAEVMLGVNKNNEDYQVNKYNIV
;
A
#
# COMPACT_ATOMS: atom_id res chain seq x y z
N MET A 1 -25.60 14.11 9.79
CA MET A 1 -25.50 12.66 9.60
C MET A 1 -24.19 12.23 10.26
N ASN A 2 -24.17 11.14 11.02
CA ASN A 2 -22.94 10.67 11.68
C ASN A 2 -22.13 9.84 10.67
N LEU A 3 -20.98 10.34 10.22
CA LEU A 3 -20.12 9.65 9.25
C LEU A 3 -19.70 8.27 9.78
N GLU A 4 -19.47 8.14 11.09
CA GLU A 4 -19.02 6.92 11.74
C GLU A 4 -20.06 5.80 11.64
N ASP A 5 -21.33 6.10 11.96
CA ASP A 5 -22.41 5.12 11.86
C ASP A 5 -22.68 4.71 10.41
N ASN A 6 -22.54 5.66 9.50
CA ASN A 6 -22.72 5.46 8.07
C ASN A 6 -21.63 4.57 7.47
N VAL A 7 -20.37 4.80 7.84
CA VAL A 7 -19.24 3.96 7.43
C VAL A 7 -19.35 2.56 8.02
N ALA A 8 -19.70 2.43 9.29
CA ALA A 8 -19.94 1.13 9.92
C ALA A 8 -21.03 0.33 9.19
N LYS A 9 -22.14 0.99 8.81
CA LYS A 9 -23.22 0.36 8.03
C LYS A 9 -22.73 -0.14 6.66
N ILE A 10 -21.88 0.63 5.98
CA ILE A 10 -21.28 0.22 4.70
C ILE A 10 -20.36 -1.00 4.91
N LYS A 11 -19.45 -0.92 5.89
CA LYS A 11 -18.54 -2.01 6.28
C LYS A 11 -19.30 -3.31 6.57
N ASP A 12 -20.31 -3.25 7.42
CA ASP A 12 -21.14 -4.40 7.78
C ASP A 12 -21.82 -5.01 6.56
N LYS A 13 -22.34 -4.19 5.65
CA LYS A 13 -22.95 -4.68 4.40
C LYS A 13 -21.93 -5.40 3.54
N ILE A 14 -20.74 -4.83 3.33
CA ILE A 14 -19.68 -5.45 2.55
C ILE A 14 -19.24 -6.78 3.19
N ARG A 15 -18.92 -6.78 4.50
CA ARG A 15 -18.47 -7.97 5.23
C ARG A 15 -19.49 -9.10 5.15
N ASN A 16 -20.76 -8.79 5.39
CA ASN A 16 -21.84 -9.78 5.30
C ASN A 16 -22.02 -10.35 3.88
N SER A 17 -21.80 -9.52 2.85
CA SER A 17 -21.88 -9.96 1.45
C SER A 17 -20.72 -10.89 1.08
N PHE A 18 -19.50 -10.57 1.50
CA PHE A 18 -18.36 -11.47 1.29
C PHE A 18 -18.44 -12.75 2.11
N HIS A 19 -18.94 -12.68 3.35
CA HIS A 19 -19.20 -13.88 4.14
C HIS A 19 -20.11 -14.86 3.37
N LYS A 20 -21.23 -14.37 2.81
CA LYS A 20 -22.14 -15.18 1.98
C LYS A 20 -21.46 -15.70 0.72
N ARG A 21 -20.62 -14.88 0.07
CA ARG A 21 -19.87 -15.26 -1.13
C ARG A 21 -18.89 -16.40 -0.82
N LEU A 22 -18.11 -16.31 0.26
CA LEU A 22 -17.20 -17.37 0.70
C LEU A 22 -17.93 -18.68 1.00
N VAL A 23 -19.05 -18.63 1.71
CA VAL A 23 -19.89 -19.81 1.99
C VAL A 23 -20.39 -20.47 0.70
N ARG A 24 -20.69 -19.69 -0.35
CA ARG A 24 -21.10 -20.22 -1.67
C ARG A 24 -19.95 -20.86 -2.43
N LEU A 25 -18.77 -20.26 -2.37
CA LEU A 25 -17.53 -20.82 -2.94
C LEU A 25 -17.10 -22.11 -2.22
N GLY A 26 -17.54 -22.29 -0.97
CA GLY A 26 -17.26 -23.48 -0.15
C GLY A 26 -16.26 -23.24 0.96
N ILE A 27 -15.85 -21.99 1.21
CA ILE A 27 -14.98 -21.59 2.31
C ILE A 27 -15.88 -21.18 3.49
N ARG A 28 -16.25 -22.17 4.31
CA ARG A 28 -17.12 -22.01 5.49
C ARG A 28 -16.29 -21.62 6.72
N GLU A 29 -16.93 -21.38 7.85
CA GLU A 29 -16.25 -20.97 9.10
C GLU A 29 -15.26 -22.03 9.60
N ASP A 30 -15.59 -23.31 9.47
CA ASP A 30 -14.86 -24.43 10.09
C ASP A 30 -14.15 -25.35 9.08
N GLN A 31 -14.44 -25.19 7.78
CA GLN A 31 -13.96 -26.10 6.76
C GLN A 31 -14.00 -25.51 5.35
N ILE A 32 -13.20 -26.10 4.47
CA ILE A 32 -13.26 -25.90 3.02
C ILE A 32 -13.95 -27.10 2.37
N SER A 33 -15.03 -26.83 1.65
CA SER A 33 -15.78 -27.81 0.86
C SER A 33 -16.36 -27.12 -0.37
N ALA A 34 -15.56 -26.97 -1.42
CA ALA A 34 -15.98 -26.39 -2.69
C ALA A 34 -17.03 -27.25 -3.41
N ARG A 35 -17.89 -26.56 -4.16
CA ARG A 35 -18.76 -27.20 -5.16
C ARG A 35 -18.06 -27.34 -6.50
N ASP A 36 -17.20 -26.39 -6.81
CA ASP A 36 -16.38 -26.32 -8.00
C ASP A 36 -14.96 -25.90 -7.57
N GLU A 37 -14.03 -26.85 -7.58
CA GLU A 37 -12.63 -26.59 -7.23
C GLU A 37 -11.89 -25.81 -8.33
N GLU A 38 -12.46 -25.75 -9.54
CA GLU A 38 -11.90 -25.05 -10.69
C GLU A 38 -12.34 -23.57 -10.79
N ASP A 39 -13.27 -23.13 -9.94
CA ASP A 39 -13.69 -21.73 -9.86
C ASP A 39 -12.48 -20.83 -9.52
N PRO A 40 -12.15 -19.84 -10.36
CA PRO A 40 -11.01 -18.94 -10.12
C PRO A 40 -11.12 -18.12 -8.83
N ASP A 41 -12.34 -17.69 -8.46
CA ASP A 41 -12.58 -16.96 -7.21
C ASP A 41 -12.34 -17.89 -6.00
N PHE A 42 -12.75 -19.16 -6.10
CA PHE A 42 -12.48 -20.17 -5.07
C PHE A 42 -10.98 -20.41 -4.91
N LYS A 43 -10.27 -20.67 -6.00
CA LYS A 43 -8.81 -20.92 -5.98
C LYS A 43 -8.04 -19.76 -5.34
N LYS A 44 -8.37 -18.53 -5.72
CA LYS A 44 -7.72 -17.33 -5.17
C LYS A 44 -8.02 -17.15 -3.68
N ALA A 45 -9.29 -17.19 -3.29
CA ALA A 45 -9.69 -17.02 -1.90
C ALA A 45 -9.13 -18.13 -1.00
N LYS A 46 -9.12 -19.39 -1.48
CA LYS A 46 -8.52 -20.52 -0.78
C LYS A 46 -7.01 -20.30 -0.57
N ALA A 47 -6.28 -19.92 -1.61
CA ALA A 47 -4.85 -19.69 -1.51
C ALA A 47 -4.49 -18.59 -0.50
N ALA A 48 -5.26 -17.51 -0.46
CA ALA A 48 -5.05 -16.44 0.52
C ALA A 48 -5.34 -16.90 1.95
N VAL A 49 -6.46 -17.61 2.19
CA VAL A 49 -6.78 -18.15 3.53
C VAL A 49 -5.74 -19.18 3.99
N GLU A 50 -5.27 -20.06 3.10
CA GLU A 50 -4.23 -21.04 3.43
C GLU A 50 -2.88 -20.39 3.74
N ALA A 51 -2.56 -19.26 3.12
CA ALA A 51 -1.34 -18.51 3.41
C ALA A 51 -1.42 -17.79 4.76
N ILE A 52 -2.53 -17.12 5.06
CA ILE A 52 -2.78 -16.47 6.36
C ILE A 52 -2.75 -17.52 7.49
N LEU A 53 -3.26 -18.72 7.24
CA LEU A 53 -3.23 -19.83 8.20
C LEU A 53 -1.80 -20.27 8.61
N GLU A 54 -0.75 -19.92 7.85
CA GLU A 54 0.63 -20.20 8.28
C GLU A 54 1.04 -19.36 9.50
N ASP A 55 0.38 -18.22 9.75
CA ASP A 55 0.69 -17.28 10.84
C ASP A 55 -0.39 -17.22 11.95
N GLU A 56 -1.59 -17.77 11.72
CA GLU A 56 -2.72 -17.79 12.66
C GLU A 56 -2.90 -19.13 13.40
N GLU A 57 -3.54 -19.11 14.59
CA GLU A 57 -3.70 -20.32 15.41
C GLU A 57 -4.77 -21.28 14.88
N SER A 58 -5.72 -20.76 14.10
CA SER A 58 -6.86 -21.52 13.60
C SER A 58 -7.33 -21.09 12.21
N PHE A 59 -7.99 -22.02 11.51
CA PHE A 59 -8.63 -21.72 10.23
C PHE A 59 -9.74 -20.67 10.34
N GLU A 60 -10.43 -20.61 11.49
CA GLU A 60 -11.47 -19.62 11.74
C GLU A 60 -10.88 -18.21 11.77
N GLU A 61 -9.75 -18.01 12.45
CA GLU A 61 -9.02 -16.74 12.50
C GLU A 61 -8.48 -16.35 11.12
N ALA A 62 -7.82 -17.28 10.41
CA ALA A 62 -7.30 -17.01 9.07
C ALA A 62 -8.40 -16.62 8.07
N ARG A 63 -9.59 -17.24 8.19
CA ARG A 63 -10.74 -16.87 7.37
C ARG A 63 -11.33 -15.52 7.78
N ASP A 64 -11.37 -15.21 9.07
CA ASP A 64 -11.90 -13.95 9.58
C ASP A 64 -11.02 -12.76 9.15
N GLU A 65 -9.70 -12.95 9.18
CA GLU A 65 -8.70 -12.02 8.65
C GLU A 65 -8.85 -11.83 7.13
N TYR A 66 -8.90 -12.92 6.34
CA TYR A 66 -9.18 -12.80 4.91
C TYR A 66 -10.48 -12.03 4.63
N LEU A 67 -11.51 -12.27 5.45
CA LEU A 67 -12.80 -11.58 5.33
C LEU A 67 -12.67 -10.09 5.65
N ASP A 68 -11.83 -9.69 6.61
CA ASP A 68 -11.51 -8.29 6.85
C ASP A 68 -10.76 -7.69 5.65
N GLU A 69 -9.74 -8.39 5.15
CA GLU A 69 -8.89 -7.99 4.02
C GLU A 69 -9.67 -7.68 2.75
N VAL A 70 -10.54 -8.62 2.34
CA VAL A 70 -11.40 -8.45 1.18
C VAL A 70 -12.46 -7.36 1.39
N THR A 71 -12.95 -7.20 2.63
CA THR A 71 -13.97 -6.19 2.96
C THR A 71 -13.40 -4.79 2.81
N PHE A 72 -12.24 -4.51 3.40
CA PHE A 72 -11.67 -3.19 3.31
C PHE A 72 -11.11 -2.91 1.91
N THR A 73 -10.59 -3.92 1.21
CA THR A 73 -10.10 -3.74 -0.17
C THR A 73 -11.22 -3.22 -1.07
N LEU A 74 -12.42 -3.81 -0.99
CA LEU A 74 -13.58 -3.29 -1.73
C LEU A 74 -14.00 -1.90 -1.24
N PHE A 75 -14.02 -1.67 0.08
CA PHE A 75 -14.36 -0.37 0.64
C PHE A 75 -13.44 0.74 0.09
N ASN A 76 -12.13 0.51 0.12
CA ASN A 76 -11.09 1.44 -0.35
C ASN A 76 -11.17 1.65 -1.86
N ARG A 77 -11.42 0.60 -2.66
CA ARG A 77 -11.65 0.72 -4.11
C ARG A 77 -12.83 1.64 -4.42
N ILE A 78 -13.97 1.44 -3.77
CA ILE A 78 -15.15 2.26 -4.01
C ILE A 78 -14.93 3.69 -3.48
N ALA A 79 -14.39 3.84 -2.26
CA ALA A 79 -14.09 5.16 -1.68
C ALA A 79 -13.07 5.97 -2.49
N GLY A 80 -12.05 5.30 -3.04
CA GLY A 80 -11.07 5.89 -3.95
C GLY A 80 -11.73 6.43 -5.21
N ILE A 81 -12.58 5.62 -5.86
CA ILE A 81 -13.34 6.06 -7.05
C ILE A 81 -14.27 7.22 -6.71
N LYS A 82 -15.03 7.14 -5.60
CA LYS A 82 -15.91 8.24 -5.14
C LYS A 82 -15.15 9.55 -4.94
N THR A 83 -13.93 9.48 -4.40
CA THR A 83 -13.06 10.64 -4.20
C THR A 83 -12.55 11.20 -5.53
N MET A 84 -12.16 10.34 -6.48
CA MET A 84 -11.67 10.72 -7.80
C MET A 84 -12.76 11.31 -8.71
N GLU A 85 -13.98 10.77 -8.68
CA GLU A 85 -15.11 11.24 -9.50
C GLU A 85 -15.77 12.51 -8.94
N ALA A 86 -15.45 12.90 -7.71
CA ALA A 86 -16.02 14.07 -7.05
C ALA A 86 -15.82 15.34 -7.91
N GLU A 87 -16.83 16.21 -7.92
CA GLU A 87 -16.87 17.42 -8.75
C GLU A 87 -15.66 18.35 -8.53
N SER A 88 -15.05 18.35 -7.34
CA SER A 88 -13.85 19.14 -7.05
C SER A 88 -12.59 18.65 -7.74
N ARG A 89 -12.57 17.39 -8.23
CA ARG A 89 -11.39 16.74 -8.82
C ARG A 89 -11.61 16.28 -10.26
N GLN A 90 -12.71 15.55 -10.49
CA GLN A 90 -13.09 15.00 -11.81
C GLN A 90 -11.93 14.29 -12.52
N LEU A 91 -11.21 13.44 -11.78
CA LEU A 91 -10.09 12.65 -12.32
C LEU A 91 -10.59 11.46 -13.15
N VAL A 92 -11.77 10.96 -12.81
CA VAL A 92 -12.47 9.88 -13.52
C VAL A 92 -13.92 10.31 -13.75
N PRO A 93 -14.62 9.76 -14.76
CA PRO A 93 -16.06 9.99 -14.91
C PRO A 93 -16.84 9.43 -13.70
N GLU A 94 -18.11 9.81 -13.56
CA GLU A 94 -19.01 9.21 -12.56
C GLU A 94 -19.17 7.70 -12.83
N ILE A 95 -18.43 6.88 -12.08
CA ILE A 95 -18.41 5.42 -12.16
C ILE A 95 -19.32 4.84 -11.08
N ILE A 96 -19.23 5.36 -9.85
CA ILE A 96 -20.02 4.93 -8.70
C ILE A 96 -21.16 5.93 -8.43
N GLN A 97 -20.98 7.21 -8.76
CA GLN A 97 -22.02 8.22 -8.58
C GLN A 97 -23.24 7.90 -9.45
N ILE A 98 -24.36 7.54 -8.82
CA ILE A 98 -25.61 7.27 -9.53
C ILE A 98 -26.46 8.54 -9.65
N ARG A 99 -27.30 8.61 -10.68
CA ARG A 99 -28.25 9.70 -10.88
C ARG A 99 -29.62 9.17 -11.30
N ALA A 100 -30.69 9.72 -10.73
CA ALA A 100 -32.07 9.35 -11.10
C ALA A 100 -32.36 9.56 -12.60
N GLN A 101 -31.79 10.59 -13.23
CA GLN A 101 -31.91 10.86 -14.66
C GLN A 101 -31.31 9.77 -15.56
N HIS A 102 -30.49 8.90 -14.97
CA HIS A 102 -29.81 7.78 -15.61
C HIS A 102 -30.44 6.43 -15.23
N GLY A 103 -31.63 6.43 -14.65
CA GLY A 103 -32.31 5.22 -14.19
C GLY A 103 -31.59 4.55 -13.01
N ASP A 104 -31.07 5.37 -12.10
CA ASP A 104 -30.25 4.95 -10.94
C ASP A 104 -28.96 4.23 -11.31
N LYS A 105 -28.47 4.44 -12.53
CA LYS A 105 -27.12 4.09 -12.98
C LYS A 105 -26.18 5.30 -12.88
N SER A 106 -24.88 5.02 -12.91
CA SER A 106 -23.87 6.05 -13.10
C SER A 106 -23.77 6.46 -14.58
N PHE A 107 -23.21 7.65 -14.83
CA PHE A 107 -22.99 8.11 -16.20
C PHE A 107 -22.09 7.14 -16.99
N ALA A 108 -20.99 6.68 -16.38
CA ALA A 108 -20.07 5.77 -17.04
C ALA A 108 -20.68 4.40 -17.33
N HIS A 109 -21.59 3.89 -16.49
CA HIS A 109 -22.29 2.63 -16.75
C HIS A 109 -23.22 2.75 -17.97
N ASN A 110 -23.93 3.87 -18.11
CA ASN A 110 -24.76 4.13 -19.30
C ASN A 110 -23.93 4.15 -20.59
N VAL A 111 -22.82 4.89 -20.60
CA VAL A 111 -21.94 4.97 -21.77
C VAL A 111 -21.37 3.59 -22.10
N TRP A 112 -20.93 2.85 -21.10
CA TRP A 112 -20.39 1.50 -21.29
C TRP A 112 -21.41 0.52 -21.89
N LEU A 113 -22.70 0.66 -21.56
CA LEU A 113 -23.77 -0.16 -22.15
C LEU A 113 -23.99 0.11 -23.64
N GLU A 114 -23.72 1.34 -24.12
CA GLU A 114 -23.79 1.65 -25.57
C GLU A 114 -22.71 0.88 -26.34
N GLU A 115 -21.54 0.69 -25.73
CA GLU A 115 -20.42 -0.07 -26.28
C GLU A 115 -20.57 -1.59 -26.07
N ASN A 116 -21.36 -2.01 -25.07
CA ASN A 116 -21.55 -3.40 -24.66
C ASN A 116 -23.04 -3.80 -24.63
N PRO A 117 -23.77 -3.73 -25.76
CA PRO A 117 -25.24 -3.88 -25.77
C PRO A 117 -25.74 -5.25 -25.29
N VAL A 118 -24.90 -6.29 -25.33
CA VAL A 118 -25.23 -7.63 -24.81
C VAL A 118 -25.43 -7.61 -23.29
N GLN A 119 -24.79 -6.69 -22.58
CA GLN A 119 -24.84 -6.57 -21.12
C GLN A 119 -26.19 -6.02 -20.64
N SER A 120 -26.96 -5.35 -21.50
CA SER A 120 -28.29 -4.83 -21.15
C SER A 120 -29.30 -5.93 -20.79
N SER A 121 -29.09 -7.16 -21.25
CA SER A 121 -29.92 -8.32 -20.87
C SER A 121 -29.44 -9.08 -19.63
N GLU A 122 -28.25 -8.76 -19.13
CA GLU A 122 -27.69 -9.39 -17.94
C GLU A 122 -28.34 -8.84 -16.66
N THR A 123 -28.14 -9.55 -15.55
CA THR A 123 -28.67 -9.13 -14.25
C THR A 123 -28.14 -7.74 -13.89
N LEU A 124 -29.06 -6.81 -13.58
CA LEU A 124 -28.73 -5.41 -13.30
C LEU A 124 -27.89 -4.74 -14.42
N GLU A 125 -28.16 -5.10 -15.67
CA GLU A 125 -27.48 -4.54 -16.86
C GLU A 125 -25.96 -4.73 -16.80
N GLY A 126 -25.51 -5.90 -16.32
CA GLY A 126 -24.09 -6.27 -16.26
C GLY A 126 -23.26 -5.41 -15.31
N LEU A 127 -23.84 -4.94 -14.20
CA LEU A 127 -23.18 -4.05 -13.23
C LEU A 127 -21.83 -4.59 -12.72
N ASP A 128 -21.75 -5.88 -12.41
CA ASP A 128 -20.52 -6.54 -11.99
C ASP A 128 -19.46 -6.55 -13.10
N ASN A 129 -19.84 -6.84 -14.33
CA ASN A 129 -18.96 -6.76 -15.50
C ASN A 129 -18.48 -5.33 -15.75
N PHE A 130 -19.36 -4.33 -15.59
CA PHE A 130 -19.00 -2.92 -15.69
C PHE A 130 -17.98 -2.51 -14.62
N ILE A 131 -18.22 -2.86 -13.36
CA ILE A 131 -17.31 -2.54 -12.25
C ILE A 131 -15.96 -3.24 -12.46
N ARG A 132 -15.94 -4.52 -12.89
CA ARG A 132 -14.68 -5.20 -13.25
C ARG A 132 -13.95 -4.50 -14.38
N ALA A 133 -14.65 -4.06 -15.43
CA ALA A 133 -14.04 -3.32 -16.52
C ALA A 133 -13.38 -2.02 -16.03
N LYS A 134 -14.04 -1.28 -15.12
CA LYS A 134 -13.48 -0.05 -14.54
C LYS A 134 -12.35 -0.29 -13.55
N PHE A 135 -12.37 -1.37 -12.79
CA PHE A 135 -11.23 -1.78 -11.97
C PHE A 135 -10.02 -2.11 -12.84
N ASN A 136 -10.21 -2.87 -13.92
CA ASN A 136 -9.13 -3.18 -14.87
C ASN A 136 -8.55 -1.91 -15.52
N GLU A 137 -9.38 -0.93 -15.87
CA GLU A 137 -8.91 0.37 -16.41
C GLU A 137 -8.02 1.11 -15.40
N LEU A 138 -8.46 1.20 -14.14
CA LEU A 138 -7.72 1.87 -13.06
C LEU A 138 -6.46 1.09 -12.64
N SER A 139 -6.44 -0.23 -12.84
CA SER A 139 -5.31 -1.09 -12.47
C SER A 139 -4.02 -0.77 -13.22
N ASN A 140 -4.10 -0.05 -14.34
CA ASN A 140 -2.94 0.39 -15.10
C ASN A 140 -2.06 1.38 -14.31
N GLU A 141 -2.65 2.15 -13.40
CA GLU A 141 -1.93 3.16 -12.60
C GLU A 141 -2.01 2.89 -11.10
N LEU A 142 -3.01 2.11 -10.65
CA LEU A 142 -3.25 1.83 -9.24
C LEU A 142 -3.35 0.32 -8.98
N PRO A 143 -2.29 -0.32 -8.45
CA PRO A 143 -2.27 -1.75 -8.16
C PRO A 143 -3.42 -2.25 -7.29
N LEU A 144 -4.00 -1.38 -6.45
CA LEU A 144 -5.19 -1.67 -5.64
C LEU A 144 -6.34 -2.26 -6.47
N TYR A 145 -6.54 -1.83 -7.72
CA TYR A 145 -7.63 -2.30 -8.58
C TYR A 145 -7.28 -3.51 -9.44
N SER A 146 -6.04 -4.01 -9.34
CA SER A 146 -5.58 -5.14 -10.13
C SER A 146 -6.33 -6.43 -9.78
N LYS A 147 -6.61 -7.24 -10.81
CA LYS A 147 -7.10 -8.62 -10.66
C LYS A 147 -6.08 -9.55 -9.99
N GLU A 148 -4.80 -9.18 -10.02
CA GLU A 148 -3.72 -9.92 -9.38
C GLU A 148 -3.63 -9.63 -7.87
N ASN A 149 -4.35 -8.62 -7.38
CA ASN A 149 -4.45 -8.39 -5.94
C ASN A 149 -5.05 -9.65 -5.27
N PRO A 150 -4.43 -10.16 -4.19
CA PRO A 150 -4.92 -11.29 -3.41
C PRO A 150 -6.40 -11.27 -3.04
N TYR A 151 -6.89 -10.08 -2.76
CA TYR A 151 -8.23 -9.81 -2.26
C TYR A 151 -9.17 -9.29 -3.37
N ASP A 152 -8.81 -9.49 -4.64
CA ASP A 152 -9.70 -9.21 -5.76
C ASP A 152 -10.86 -10.23 -5.82
N LEU A 153 -11.97 -9.85 -5.20
CA LEU A 153 -13.25 -10.53 -5.22
C LEU A 153 -14.39 -9.49 -5.29
N LEU A 154 -15.44 -9.78 -6.06
CA LEU A 154 -16.66 -8.97 -6.04
C LEU A 154 -17.78 -9.64 -5.24
N PRO A 155 -18.62 -8.87 -4.53
CA PRO A 155 -19.88 -9.35 -4.03
C PRO A 155 -20.80 -9.79 -5.16
N GLU A 156 -21.84 -10.53 -4.80
CA GLU A 156 -22.95 -10.84 -5.71
C GLU A 156 -23.61 -9.55 -6.22
N VAL A 157 -24.04 -9.53 -7.48
CA VAL A 157 -24.43 -8.28 -8.19
C VAL A 157 -25.50 -7.45 -7.47
N HIS A 158 -26.46 -8.07 -6.80
CA HIS A 158 -27.47 -7.36 -5.99
C HIS A 158 -26.89 -6.73 -4.73
N ASP A 159 -25.98 -7.44 -4.06
CA ASP A 159 -25.27 -6.93 -2.90
C ASP A 159 -24.32 -5.79 -3.30
N LEU A 160 -23.65 -5.91 -4.45
CA LEU A 160 -22.81 -4.86 -5.04
C LEU A 160 -23.62 -3.58 -5.30
N LYS A 161 -24.82 -3.70 -5.89
CA LYS A 161 -25.74 -2.57 -6.08
C LYS A 161 -26.10 -1.90 -4.75
N ASP A 162 -26.45 -2.69 -3.73
CA ASP A 162 -26.78 -2.15 -2.42
C ASP A 162 -25.59 -1.41 -1.79
N ILE A 163 -24.37 -1.95 -1.91
CA ILE A 163 -23.14 -1.31 -1.44
C ILE A 163 -22.94 0.04 -2.13
N ILE A 164 -23.05 0.08 -3.47
CA ILE A 164 -22.96 1.32 -4.26
C ILE A 164 -24.02 2.34 -3.80
N ASN A 165 -25.25 1.91 -3.54
CA ASN A 165 -26.30 2.78 -3.03
C ASN A 165 -25.94 3.37 -1.66
N LEU A 166 -25.34 2.58 -0.75
CA LEU A 166 -24.91 3.10 0.55
C LEU A 166 -23.83 4.18 0.40
N PHE A 167 -22.84 4.00 -0.46
CA PHE A 167 -21.83 5.04 -0.76
C PHE A 167 -22.45 6.33 -1.34
N ASN A 168 -23.56 6.23 -2.06
CA ASN A 168 -24.26 7.38 -2.66
C ASN A 168 -25.23 8.09 -1.70
N HIS A 169 -25.77 7.39 -0.70
CA HIS A 169 -26.83 7.91 0.16
C HIS A 169 -26.39 8.19 1.60
N GLU A 170 -25.41 7.44 2.11
CA GLU A 170 -24.93 7.58 3.48
C GLU A 170 -23.75 8.58 3.60
N ILE A 171 -23.03 8.85 2.51
CA ILE A 171 -21.94 9.84 2.50
C ILE A 171 -22.33 10.98 1.57
N SER A 172 -22.32 12.21 2.08
CA SER A 172 -22.83 13.35 1.32
C SER A 172 -21.89 13.76 0.19
N LEU A 173 -22.44 14.32 -0.88
CA LEU A 173 -21.63 14.88 -1.98
C LEU A 173 -20.63 15.94 -1.52
N ASN A 174 -20.94 16.67 -0.44
CA ASN A 174 -20.03 17.67 0.12
C ASN A 174 -18.87 17.03 0.89
N ASP A 175 -19.08 15.86 1.50
CA ASP A 175 -17.99 15.14 2.17
C ASP A 175 -16.97 14.63 1.15
N TRP A 176 -17.42 14.09 0.02
CA TRP A 176 -16.54 13.65 -1.07
C TRP A 176 -15.67 14.77 -1.67
N LYS A 177 -16.08 16.04 -1.51
CA LYS A 177 -15.32 17.21 -1.97
C LYS A 177 -14.16 17.58 -1.04
N LYS A 178 -14.14 17.11 0.20
CA LYS A 178 -13.09 17.43 1.18
C LYS A 178 -11.77 16.78 0.80
N ASP A 179 -10.66 17.46 1.06
CA ASP A 179 -9.30 17.00 0.71
C ASP A 179 -8.86 15.77 1.52
N ASP A 180 -9.36 15.61 2.74
CA ASP A 180 -8.98 14.60 3.72
C ASP A 180 -10.07 13.52 3.93
N ILE A 181 -11.06 13.43 3.03
CA ILE A 181 -12.20 12.51 3.19
C ILE A 181 -11.77 11.05 3.36
N LEU A 182 -10.74 10.59 2.63
CA LEU A 182 -10.25 9.22 2.75
C LEU A 182 -9.68 8.92 4.14
N GLY A 183 -8.95 9.88 4.73
CA GLY A 183 -8.49 9.78 6.12
C GLY A 183 -9.65 9.71 7.12
N TRP A 184 -10.70 10.52 6.91
CA TRP A 184 -11.88 10.49 7.78
C TRP A 184 -12.67 9.19 7.65
N LEU A 185 -12.75 8.62 6.44
CA LEU A 185 -13.38 7.31 6.23
C LEU A 185 -12.60 6.19 6.90
N TYR A 186 -11.27 6.22 6.83
CA TYR A 186 -10.41 5.26 7.53
C TYR A 186 -10.59 5.32 9.05
N GLU A 187 -10.58 6.51 9.64
CA GLU A 187 -10.84 6.69 11.09
C GLU A 187 -12.23 6.17 11.47
N ALA A 188 -13.25 6.53 10.70
CA ALA A 188 -14.62 6.08 10.91
C ALA A 188 -14.77 4.55 10.77
N TYR A 189 -14.02 3.92 9.87
CA TYR A 189 -14.07 2.48 9.59
C TYR A 189 -13.59 1.63 10.79
N ASN A 190 -12.60 2.13 11.51
CA ASN A 190 -11.96 1.40 12.60
C ASN A 190 -12.50 1.76 13.99
N LYS A 191 -13.21 2.88 14.13
CA LYS A 191 -13.61 3.40 15.43
C LYS A 191 -14.40 2.41 16.29
N LYS A 192 -15.39 1.72 15.71
CA LYS A 192 -16.21 0.73 16.45
C LYS A 192 -15.39 -0.46 16.90
N ASP A 193 -14.48 -0.95 16.05
CA ASP A 193 -13.60 -2.08 16.39
C ASP A 193 -12.66 -1.70 17.53
N LEU A 194 -12.12 -0.47 17.50
CA LEU A 194 -11.29 0.07 18.58
C LEU A 194 -12.07 0.22 19.89
N GLU A 195 -13.30 0.72 19.84
CA GLU A 195 -14.17 0.82 21.03
C GLU A 195 -14.47 -0.56 21.62
N LEU A 196 -14.90 -1.51 20.79
CA LEU A 196 -15.16 -2.90 21.20
C LEU A 196 -13.92 -3.55 21.80
N PHE A 197 -12.76 -3.39 21.15
CA PHE A 197 -11.50 -3.92 21.66
C PHE A 197 -11.14 -3.32 23.03
N ARG A 198 -11.28 -2.00 23.20
CA ARG A 198 -11.06 -1.32 24.50
C ARG A 198 -12.01 -1.81 25.59
N GLU A 199 -13.26 -2.11 25.25
CA GLU A 199 -14.25 -2.65 26.20
C GLU A 199 -13.90 -4.06 26.69
N THR A 200 -13.21 -4.88 25.88
CA THR A 200 -12.77 -6.21 26.32
C THR A 200 -11.74 -6.17 27.46
N GLY A 201 -10.96 -5.09 27.57
CA GLY A 201 -9.82 -5.00 28.48
C GLY A 201 -8.70 -6.00 28.17
N ALA A 202 -8.71 -6.62 26.99
CA ALA A 202 -7.66 -7.53 26.54
C ALA A 202 -6.32 -6.80 26.39
N LYS A 203 -5.22 -7.55 26.50
CA LYS A 203 -3.89 -7.01 26.19
C LYS A 203 -3.78 -6.74 24.69
N VAL A 204 -3.00 -5.71 24.34
CA VAL A 204 -2.62 -5.44 22.95
C VAL A 204 -1.52 -6.42 22.58
N GLU A 205 -1.92 -7.50 21.91
CA GLU A 205 -1.01 -8.41 21.20
C GLU A 205 -0.77 -7.91 19.77
N TRP A 206 0.19 -8.50 19.06
CA TRP A 206 0.64 -8.04 17.74
C TRP A 206 -0.52 -7.97 16.71
N ASN A 207 -1.39 -9.00 16.68
CA ASN A 207 -2.54 -9.07 15.77
C ASN A 207 -3.68 -8.08 16.10
N LYS A 208 -3.58 -7.34 17.21
CA LYS A 208 -4.49 -6.25 17.59
C LYS A 208 -3.79 -4.90 17.61
N LEU A 209 -2.51 -4.83 17.24
CA LEU A 209 -1.73 -3.60 17.25
C LEU A 209 -2.32 -2.56 16.31
N SER A 210 -2.61 -2.93 15.06
CA SER A 210 -3.18 -2.04 14.03
C SER A 210 -4.52 -1.43 14.44
N ILE A 211 -5.33 -2.15 15.23
CA ILE A 211 -6.58 -1.64 15.78
C ILE A 211 -6.31 -0.72 16.97
N ALA A 212 -5.46 -1.13 17.90
CA ALA A 212 -5.26 -0.44 19.17
C ALA A 212 -4.40 0.83 19.09
N SER A 213 -3.49 0.93 18.12
CA SER A 213 -2.50 2.00 18.00
C SER A 213 -2.96 3.20 17.17
N GLN A 214 -4.23 3.24 16.75
CA GLN A 214 -4.73 4.30 15.87
C GLN A 214 -4.82 5.65 16.59
N MET A 215 -3.85 6.51 16.31
CA MET A 215 -3.76 7.87 16.84
C MET A 215 -3.72 8.86 15.67
N TYR A 216 -4.74 9.70 15.58
CA TYR A 216 -4.77 10.75 14.55
C TYR A 216 -3.91 11.94 14.98
N THR A 217 -2.96 12.31 14.12
CA THR A 217 -2.16 13.53 14.30
C THR A 217 -2.94 14.73 13.78
N PRO A 218 -3.30 15.72 14.63
CA PRO A 218 -4.00 16.90 14.17
C PRO A 218 -3.21 17.63 13.10
N ARG A 219 -3.91 18.18 12.09
CA ARG A 219 -3.27 18.84 10.94
C ARG A 219 -2.17 19.82 11.33
N TRP A 220 -2.42 20.75 12.26
CA TRP A 220 -1.42 21.73 12.69
C TRP A 220 -0.14 21.11 13.25
N VAL A 221 -0.21 19.92 13.88
CA VAL A 221 0.96 19.20 14.38
C VAL A 221 1.78 18.67 13.21
N VAL A 222 1.11 18.09 12.21
CA VAL A 222 1.76 17.63 10.97
C VAL A 222 2.45 18.80 10.26
N GLU A 223 1.74 19.92 10.08
CA GLU A 223 2.29 21.11 9.42
C GLU A 223 3.53 21.63 10.17
N PHE A 224 3.45 21.73 11.49
CA PHE A 224 4.56 22.15 12.33
C PHE A 224 5.78 21.22 12.20
N LEU A 225 5.57 19.91 12.33
CA LEU A 225 6.66 18.93 12.31
C LEU A 225 7.34 18.87 10.94
N VAL A 226 6.59 18.88 9.84
CA VAL A 226 7.16 18.84 8.49
C VAL A 226 7.88 20.15 8.15
N ASN A 227 7.33 21.31 8.51
CA ASN A 227 8.03 22.59 8.30
C ASN A 227 9.36 22.65 9.06
N ASN A 228 9.39 22.13 10.29
CA ASN A 228 10.57 22.17 11.14
C ASN A 228 11.53 20.98 10.95
N SER A 229 11.21 20.06 10.03
CA SER A 229 12.10 18.98 9.58
C SER A 229 12.50 19.22 8.12
N LEU A 230 11.62 18.93 7.16
CA LEU A 230 11.86 19.11 5.73
C LEU A 230 12.11 20.58 5.36
N GLY A 231 11.23 21.50 5.78
CA GLY A 231 11.39 22.91 5.44
C GLY A 231 12.68 23.49 6.02
N LYS A 232 12.98 23.15 7.27
CA LYS A 232 14.24 23.55 7.91
C LYS A 232 15.46 22.95 7.22
N TYR A 233 15.43 21.66 6.89
CA TYR A 233 16.52 20.98 6.17
C TYR A 233 16.79 21.65 4.82
N TRP A 234 15.73 22.01 4.07
CA TRP A 234 15.89 22.75 2.82
C TRP A 234 16.55 24.11 3.02
N LEU A 235 16.18 24.88 4.07
CA LEU A 235 16.82 26.16 4.36
C LEU A 235 18.27 26.03 4.86
N GLU A 236 18.63 24.92 5.51
CA GLU A 236 20.03 24.64 5.89
C GLU A 236 20.93 24.41 4.67
N ILE A 237 20.36 24.03 3.52
CA ILE A 237 21.04 23.88 2.22
C ILE A 237 20.91 25.17 1.38
N ASN A 238 19.72 25.77 1.36
CA ASN A 238 19.31 26.89 0.51
C ASN A 238 18.66 28.01 1.36
N PRO A 239 19.45 28.81 2.10
CA PRO A 239 18.95 29.80 3.07
C PRO A 239 18.12 30.93 2.44
N ASP A 240 18.32 31.18 1.14
CA ASP A 240 17.63 32.22 0.37
C ASP A 240 16.26 31.77 -0.18
N SER A 241 15.86 30.50 0.05
CA SER A 241 14.58 29.98 -0.45
C SER A 241 13.37 30.70 0.17
N LYS A 242 12.38 30.94 -0.68
CA LYS A 242 11.15 31.67 -0.35
C LYS A 242 10.20 30.89 0.54
N ILE A 243 10.40 29.59 0.74
CA ILE A 243 9.53 28.80 1.64
C ILE A 243 9.49 29.40 3.06
N ARG A 244 10.56 30.10 3.48
CA ARG A 244 10.62 30.80 4.78
C ARG A 244 9.63 31.95 4.92
N GLU A 245 9.10 32.48 3.82
CA GLU A 245 8.10 33.54 3.83
C GLU A 245 6.67 33.02 4.01
N TYR A 246 6.43 31.75 3.66
CA TYR A 246 5.10 31.14 3.59
C TYR A 246 4.85 30.06 4.64
N HIS A 247 5.91 29.59 5.33
CA HIS A 247 5.84 28.53 6.32
C HIS A 247 6.49 28.93 7.65
N ASP A 248 5.88 28.49 8.75
CA ASP A 248 6.40 28.69 10.10
C ASP A 248 7.59 27.74 10.38
N ILE A 249 8.80 28.18 10.03
CA ILE A 249 10.05 27.43 10.23
C ILE A 249 10.88 28.08 11.35
N ALA A 250 11.09 27.35 12.44
CA ALA A 250 11.82 27.83 13.60
C ALA A 250 13.33 27.83 13.36
N ASN A 251 13.99 28.92 13.75
CA ASN A 251 15.44 29.10 13.65
C ASN A 251 16.00 28.85 12.24
N ALA A 252 15.27 29.33 11.22
CA ALA A 252 15.73 29.30 9.83
C ALA A 252 17.09 30.01 9.71
N PRO A 253 18.12 29.36 9.13
CA PRO A 253 19.45 29.93 9.04
C PRO A 253 19.52 31.07 8.01
N ASP A 254 20.45 32.00 8.23
CA ASP A 254 20.71 33.11 7.30
C ASP A 254 21.80 32.79 6.27
N GLU A 255 22.61 31.75 6.54
CA GLU A 255 23.66 31.25 5.66
C GLU A 255 23.56 29.72 5.58
N ALA A 256 24.04 29.12 4.48
CA ALA A 256 24.00 27.68 4.29
C ALA A 256 24.90 26.97 5.32
N ILE A 257 24.37 25.93 5.94
CA ILE A 257 25.06 25.13 6.98
C ILE A 257 25.43 23.74 6.45
N LEU A 258 24.66 23.23 5.49
CA LEU A 258 24.87 21.94 4.85
C LEU A 258 25.40 22.12 3.41
N GLU A 259 25.97 21.04 2.87
CA GLU A 259 26.38 21.01 1.47
C GLU A 259 25.16 21.08 0.54
N SER A 260 25.32 21.81 -0.58
CA SER A 260 24.28 21.96 -1.59
C SER A 260 23.91 20.59 -2.19
N LYS A 261 22.60 20.35 -2.33
CA LYS A 261 22.03 19.15 -2.96
C LYS A 261 20.86 19.54 -3.84
N SER A 262 20.62 18.74 -4.88
CA SER A 262 19.37 18.83 -5.62
C SER A 262 18.19 18.41 -4.74
N VAL A 263 17.01 19.01 -4.96
CA VAL A 263 15.78 18.59 -4.30
C VAL A 263 15.45 17.11 -4.55
N GLU A 264 15.84 16.55 -5.70
CA GLU A 264 15.66 15.12 -6.02
C GLU A 264 16.49 14.20 -5.10
N GLU A 265 17.55 14.70 -4.47
CA GLU A 265 18.39 13.93 -3.57
C GLU A 265 17.85 13.88 -2.13
N ILE A 266 16.80 14.66 -1.83
CA ILE A 266 16.23 14.78 -0.48
C ILE A 266 15.21 13.68 -0.24
N LYS A 267 15.45 12.80 0.72
CA LYS A 267 14.54 11.70 1.06
C LYS A 267 13.87 11.88 2.42
N VAL A 268 12.55 11.73 2.42
CA VAL A 268 11.66 11.76 3.58
C VAL A 268 11.04 10.38 3.75
N ILE A 269 11.25 9.76 4.90
CA ILE A 269 10.55 8.54 5.29
C ILE A 269 9.58 8.85 6.44
N ASP A 270 8.39 8.26 6.38
CA ASP A 270 7.51 8.12 7.54
C ASP A 270 7.42 6.63 7.91
N PRO A 271 8.09 6.16 8.97
CA PRO A 271 8.18 4.73 9.30
C PRO A 271 6.91 4.16 9.98
N ALA A 272 5.90 4.99 10.21
CA ALA A 272 4.57 4.64 10.70
C ALA A 272 3.51 5.53 10.04
N ALA A 273 3.49 5.47 8.71
CA ALA A 273 2.82 6.44 7.84
C ALA A 273 1.31 6.54 8.06
N GLY A 274 0.67 5.48 8.58
CA GLY A 274 -0.76 5.35 8.67
C GLY A 274 -1.42 5.68 7.33
N SER A 275 -2.43 6.55 7.36
CA SER A 275 -3.11 7.02 6.15
C SER A 275 -2.30 8.04 5.34
N GLY A 276 -1.05 8.36 5.71
CA GLY A 276 -0.13 9.18 4.94
C GLY A 276 -0.18 10.69 5.21
N ASN A 277 -0.67 11.15 6.36
CA ASN A 277 -0.86 12.59 6.62
C ASN A 277 0.44 13.40 6.51
N PHE A 278 1.56 12.90 7.05
CA PHE A 278 2.88 13.54 6.92
C PHE A 278 3.34 13.56 5.48
N LEU A 279 3.24 12.44 4.77
CA LEU A 279 3.64 12.32 3.36
C LEU A 279 2.84 13.26 2.45
N ILE A 280 1.54 13.43 2.69
CA ILE A 280 0.67 14.34 1.92
C ILE A 280 1.07 15.81 2.14
N TYR A 281 1.44 16.18 3.35
CA TYR A 281 1.92 17.54 3.62
C TYR A 281 3.35 17.76 3.10
N ALA A 282 4.23 16.77 3.25
CA ALA A 282 5.57 16.77 2.67
C ALA A 282 5.51 16.90 1.14
N PHE A 283 4.60 16.21 0.46
CA PHE A 283 4.35 16.38 -0.97
C PHE A 283 4.06 17.84 -1.32
N LYS A 284 3.20 18.52 -0.54
CA LYS A 284 2.86 19.93 -0.77
C LYS A 284 4.10 20.82 -0.65
N LEU A 285 4.87 20.66 0.43
CA LEU A 285 6.07 21.47 0.65
C LEU A 285 7.14 21.20 -0.41
N LEU A 286 7.36 19.95 -0.78
CA LEU A 286 8.27 19.59 -1.88
C LEU A 286 7.81 20.21 -3.21
N ALA A 287 6.52 20.17 -3.54
CA ALA A 287 6.03 20.78 -4.77
C ALA A 287 6.38 22.27 -4.86
N GLU A 288 6.23 23.01 -3.76
CA GLU A 288 6.63 24.42 -3.68
C GLU A 288 8.16 24.61 -3.85
N ILE A 289 8.97 23.70 -3.29
CA ILE A 289 10.43 23.70 -3.47
C ILE A 289 10.82 23.41 -4.93
N TYR A 290 10.25 22.38 -5.55
CA TYR A 290 10.51 22.04 -6.96
C TYR A 290 10.10 23.18 -7.90
N GLU A 291 8.96 23.84 -7.63
CA GLU A 291 8.54 25.03 -8.38
C GLU A 291 9.55 26.18 -8.26
N GLU A 292 10.10 26.41 -7.06
CA GLU A 292 11.11 27.43 -6.83
C GLU A 292 12.42 27.13 -7.57
N GLU A 293 12.83 25.86 -7.60
CA GLU A 293 14.01 25.37 -8.34
C GLU A 293 13.82 25.36 -9.87
N GLY A 294 12.60 25.64 -10.35
CA GLY A 294 12.30 25.84 -11.77
C GLY A 294 11.91 24.59 -12.56
N TYR A 295 11.50 23.52 -11.87
CA TYR A 295 11.02 22.29 -12.51
C TYR A 295 9.69 22.49 -13.24
N ALA A 296 9.44 21.68 -14.28
CA ALA A 296 8.19 21.70 -15.01
C ALA A 296 7.07 21.06 -14.18
N GLY A 297 5.96 21.77 -13.98
CA GLY A 297 4.84 21.30 -13.14
C GLY A 297 4.17 20.00 -13.56
N GLU A 298 4.48 19.44 -14.74
CA GLU A 298 4.02 18.10 -15.14
C GLU A 298 4.88 16.96 -14.59
N GLU A 299 6.16 17.22 -14.36
CA GLU A 299 7.13 16.24 -13.85
C GLU A 299 7.20 16.25 -12.31
N ILE A 300 6.90 17.39 -11.68
CA ILE A 300 7.01 17.59 -10.22
C ILE A 300 6.35 16.47 -9.40
N PRO A 301 5.06 16.08 -9.63
CA PRO A 301 4.45 15.02 -8.83
C PRO A 301 5.16 13.67 -8.95
N SER A 302 5.56 13.31 -10.17
CA SER A 302 6.25 12.06 -10.45
C SER A 302 7.61 12.01 -9.75
N LEU A 303 8.38 13.12 -9.85
CA LEU A 303 9.68 13.26 -9.19
C LEU A 303 9.54 13.16 -7.66
N ILE A 304 8.54 13.83 -7.07
CA ILE A 304 8.29 13.77 -5.62
C ILE A 304 7.99 12.35 -5.15
N LEU A 305 7.07 11.65 -5.83
CA LEU A 305 6.67 10.29 -5.44
C LEU A 305 7.80 9.28 -5.62
N LYS A 306 8.63 9.45 -6.66
CA LYS A 306 9.73 8.55 -7.00
C LYS A 306 10.96 8.77 -6.12
N ASN A 307 11.36 10.04 -5.95
CA ASN A 307 12.67 10.38 -5.39
C ASN A 307 12.60 10.74 -3.90
N ASN A 308 11.51 11.36 -3.46
CA ASN A 308 11.48 12.03 -2.16
C ASN A 308 10.68 11.29 -1.07
N LEU A 309 9.51 10.74 -1.39
CA LEU A 309 8.57 10.26 -0.36
C LEU A 309 8.61 8.74 -0.20
N PHE A 310 8.81 8.30 1.04
CA PHE A 310 8.85 6.90 1.46
C PHE A 310 7.99 6.71 2.70
N GLY A 311 7.33 5.57 2.82
CA GLY A 311 6.49 5.29 3.98
C GLY A 311 6.42 3.81 4.29
N LEU A 312 6.34 3.50 5.58
CA LEU A 312 6.09 2.16 6.10
C LEU A 312 4.90 2.20 7.04
N ASP A 313 4.05 1.19 6.98
CA ASP A 313 3.10 0.93 8.06
C ASP A 313 2.89 -0.58 8.22
N ILE A 314 2.34 -0.99 9.36
CA ILE A 314 1.96 -2.38 9.61
C ILE A 314 0.54 -2.67 9.14
N ASP A 315 -0.28 -1.64 8.96
CA ASP A 315 -1.65 -1.78 8.51
C ASP A 315 -1.77 -1.56 7.00
N GLU A 316 -1.97 -2.66 6.25
CA GLU A 316 -2.20 -2.63 4.80
C GLU A 316 -3.38 -1.71 4.42
N ARG A 317 -4.40 -1.60 5.28
CA ARG A 317 -5.55 -0.71 5.05
C ARG A 317 -5.11 0.75 4.98
N ALA A 318 -4.22 1.13 5.91
CA ALA A 318 -3.72 2.48 6.02
C ALA A 318 -2.81 2.82 4.84
N VAL A 319 -1.94 1.89 4.44
CA VAL A 319 -1.07 1.99 3.26
C VAL A 319 -1.87 2.17 1.98
N GLN A 320 -2.93 1.39 1.76
CA GLN A 320 -3.81 1.56 0.59
C GLN A 320 -4.40 2.97 0.52
N ILE A 321 -4.85 3.51 1.66
CA ILE A 321 -5.37 4.87 1.76
C ILE A 321 -4.27 5.90 1.50
N ALA A 322 -3.07 5.74 2.07
CA ALA A 322 -1.93 6.63 1.85
C ALA A 322 -1.55 6.70 0.36
N ARG A 323 -1.43 5.54 -0.31
CA ARG A 323 -1.14 5.45 -1.74
C ARG A 323 -2.24 6.10 -2.59
N LEU A 324 -3.52 5.85 -2.28
CA LEU A 324 -4.64 6.50 -2.95
C LEU A 324 -4.61 8.02 -2.77
N GLN A 325 -4.37 8.51 -1.56
CA GLN A 325 -4.30 9.95 -1.29
C GLN A 325 -3.16 10.61 -2.04
N LEU A 326 -1.97 9.99 -2.07
CA LEU A 326 -0.81 10.50 -2.81
C LEU A 326 -1.07 10.52 -4.33
N TYR A 327 -1.65 9.45 -4.87
CA TYR A 327 -2.04 9.40 -6.28
C TYR A 327 -3.05 10.50 -6.63
N ILE A 328 -4.11 10.65 -5.83
CA ILE A 328 -5.13 11.68 -6.05
C ILE A 328 -4.51 13.07 -5.93
N LYS A 329 -3.61 13.28 -4.97
CA LYS A 329 -2.89 14.55 -4.78
C LYS A 329 -2.05 14.89 -6.01
N ALA A 330 -1.28 13.93 -6.51
CA ALA A 330 -0.44 14.07 -7.70
C ALA A 330 -1.27 14.36 -8.96
N LYS A 331 -2.31 13.57 -9.22
CA LYS A 331 -3.21 13.77 -10.38
C LYS A 331 -4.04 15.05 -10.30
N THR A 332 -4.37 15.51 -9.09
CA THR A 332 -5.04 16.81 -8.89
C THR A 332 -4.08 17.97 -9.15
N TYR A 333 -2.80 17.82 -8.77
CA TYR A 333 -1.76 18.79 -9.08
C TYR A 333 -1.51 18.87 -10.58
N ASN A 334 -1.33 17.73 -11.26
CA ASN A 334 -1.28 17.66 -12.71
C ASN A 334 -1.88 16.33 -13.22
N ARG A 335 -2.95 16.42 -14.02
CA ARG A 335 -3.69 15.24 -14.52
C ARG A 335 -2.87 14.35 -15.44
N ASN A 336 -1.91 14.92 -16.15
CA ASN A 336 -1.08 14.22 -17.13
C ASN A 336 0.19 13.63 -16.51
N THR A 337 0.44 13.85 -15.22
CA THR A 337 1.63 13.31 -14.56
C THR A 337 1.59 11.78 -14.59
N GLU A 338 2.69 11.16 -15.02
CA GLU A 338 2.84 9.71 -15.04
C GLU A 338 3.38 9.25 -13.68
N ILE A 339 2.69 8.29 -13.05
CA ILE A 339 3.04 7.79 -11.72
C ILE A 339 3.46 6.34 -11.90
N GLU A 340 4.78 6.10 -11.88
CA GLU A 340 5.35 4.75 -12.01
C GLU A 340 5.16 3.94 -10.72
N ASP A 341 5.47 4.55 -9.58
CA ASP A 341 5.42 3.91 -8.26
C ASP A 341 5.15 4.93 -7.15
N ILE A 342 4.68 4.44 -6.01
CA ILE A 342 4.49 5.19 -4.76
C ILE A 342 5.14 4.35 -3.66
N ASN A 343 6.26 4.83 -3.10
CA ASN A 343 7.08 4.09 -2.14
C ASN A 343 6.49 4.04 -0.71
N VAL A 344 5.20 3.75 -0.59
CA VAL A 344 4.52 3.53 0.70
C VAL A 344 4.10 2.07 0.77
N VAL A 345 4.65 1.35 1.74
CA VAL A 345 4.65 -0.12 1.77
C VAL A 345 4.12 -0.63 3.10
N SER A 346 3.33 -1.70 3.04
CA SER A 346 2.89 -2.42 4.22
C SER A 346 3.89 -3.50 4.59
N SER A 347 4.07 -3.71 5.89
CA SER A 347 4.76 -4.87 6.44
C SER A 347 3.84 -6.07 6.66
N ASN A 348 2.53 -5.94 6.40
CA ASN A 348 1.57 -7.04 6.49
C ASN A 348 1.66 -7.96 5.25
N PHE A 349 2.75 -8.73 5.18
CA PHE A 349 2.94 -9.76 4.18
C PHE A 349 3.31 -11.11 4.82
N HIS A 350 2.88 -12.18 4.17
CA HIS A 350 3.09 -13.55 4.59
C HIS A 350 4.07 -14.23 3.65
N LEU A 351 5.24 -14.62 4.18
CA LEU A 351 6.26 -15.36 3.44
C LEU A 351 6.31 -16.82 3.94
N PRO A 352 6.46 -17.80 3.02
CA PRO A 352 6.60 -19.20 3.40
C PRO A 352 7.88 -19.43 4.21
N GLU A 353 7.90 -20.53 4.95
CA GLU A 353 9.12 -21.01 5.62
C GLU A 353 10.30 -21.11 4.65
N PHE A 354 11.49 -20.70 5.10
CA PHE A 354 12.70 -20.69 4.27
C PHE A 354 12.97 -22.06 3.62
N ASP A 355 12.72 -23.16 4.35
CA ASP A 355 12.91 -24.52 3.84
C ASP A 355 12.06 -24.86 2.60
N LYS A 356 10.92 -24.19 2.40
CA LYS A 356 10.04 -24.36 1.23
C LYS A 356 10.58 -23.61 0.00
N VAL A 357 11.36 -22.56 0.21
CA VAL A 357 11.86 -21.67 -0.86
C VAL A 357 13.37 -21.77 -1.09
N LYS A 358 14.11 -22.45 -0.20
CA LYS A 358 15.58 -22.56 -0.24
C LYS A 358 16.12 -23.03 -1.60
N ASP A 359 15.41 -23.93 -2.29
CA ASP A 359 15.86 -24.45 -3.59
C ASP A 359 15.77 -23.36 -4.69
N GLN A 360 14.87 -22.38 -4.53
CA GLN A 360 14.67 -21.24 -5.45
C GLN A 360 15.77 -20.18 -5.31
N PHE A 361 16.47 -20.15 -4.16
CA PHE A 361 17.71 -19.40 -3.98
C PHE A 361 18.87 -19.99 -4.80
N ALA A 362 18.65 -21.03 -5.61
CA ALA A 362 19.69 -21.78 -6.30
C ALA A 362 20.77 -22.25 -5.32
N ILE A 363 20.35 -22.74 -4.13
CA ILE A 363 21.24 -23.26 -3.08
C ILE A 363 21.95 -24.56 -3.50
N ASP A 364 21.69 -25.04 -4.71
CA ASP A 364 22.47 -26.11 -5.32
C ASP A 364 23.82 -25.57 -5.84
N LEU A 365 24.84 -25.70 -4.97
CA LEU A 365 26.29 -25.84 -5.23
C LEU A 365 27.21 -24.61 -5.23
N GLU A 366 26.73 -23.36 -5.05
CA GLU A 366 27.63 -22.18 -5.08
C GLU A 366 27.64 -21.28 -3.83
N PHE A 367 26.84 -21.53 -2.79
CA PHE A 367 26.87 -20.73 -1.56
C PHE A 367 27.92 -21.21 -0.57
N ALA A 368 28.72 -20.29 -0.05
CA ALA A 368 29.45 -20.53 1.19
C ALA A 368 28.44 -20.66 2.34
N ALA A 369 28.75 -21.51 3.34
CA ALA A 369 27.80 -21.85 4.41
C ALA A 369 27.27 -20.62 5.18
N ASN A 370 28.13 -19.60 5.35
CA ASN A 370 27.81 -18.31 5.94
C ASN A 370 26.78 -17.49 5.14
N GLU A 371 26.83 -17.53 3.81
CA GLU A 371 25.89 -16.79 2.95
C GLU A 371 24.50 -17.40 3.00
N ARG A 372 24.42 -18.73 3.08
CA ARG A 372 23.15 -19.44 3.28
C ARG A 372 22.54 -19.11 4.64
N GLU A 373 23.34 -19.17 5.70
CA GLU A 373 22.91 -18.84 7.06
C GLU A 373 22.38 -17.40 7.15
N PHE A 374 23.08 -16.45 6.52
CA PHE A 374 22.64 -15.06 6.43
C PHE A 374 21.30 -14.90 5.68
N LEU A 375 21.14 -15.55 4.52
CA LEU A 375 19.88 -15.47 3.76
C LEU A 375 18.70 -16.09 4.52
N GLU A 376 18.93 -17.21 5.21
CA GLU A 376 17.94 -17.83 6.07
C GLU A 376 17.56 -16.91 7.23
N GLU A 377 18.55 -16.28 7.87
CA GLU A 377 18.33 -15.33 8.96
C GLU A 377 17.54 -14.10 8.50
N LEU A 378 17.89 -13.53 7.34
CA LEU A 378 17.20 -12.39 6.75
C LEU A 378 15.76 -12.73 6.35
N TRP A 379 15.56 -13.88 5.70
CA TRP A 379 14.23 -14.34 5.30
C TRP A 379 13.31 -14.55 6.50
N ASN A 380 13.84 -15.17 7.56
CA ASN A 380 13.09 -15.38 8.79
C ASN A 380 12.81 -14.08 9.55
N GLU A 381 13.66 -13.05 9.43
CA GLU A 381 13.34 -11.73 9.97
C GLU A 381 12.24 -11.03 9.18
N LEU A 382 12.28 -11.09 7.83
CA LEU A 382 11.22 -10.55 6.98
C LEU A 382 9.87 -11.23 7.25
N ARG A 383 9.86 -12.53 7.56
CA ARG A 383 8.64 -13.24 7.97
C ARG A 383 7.97 -12.63 9.21
N GLU A 384 8.74 -12.00 10.09
CA GLU A 384 8.22 -11.35 11.29
C GLU A 384 7.85 -9.87 11.07
N ALA A 385 7.92 -9.36 9.82
CA ALA A 385 7.57 -7.99 9.48
C ALA A 385 6.12 -7.64 9.83
N HIS A 386 5.19 -8.58 9.64
CA HIS A 386 3.77 -8.39 9.99
C HIS A 386 3.55 -8.19 11.51
N LYS A 387 4.54 -8.53 12.37
CA LYS A 387 4.49 -8.31 13.82
C LYS A 387 5.25 -7.06 14.26
N PHE A 388 6.42 -6.82 13.68
CA PHE A 388 7.35 -5.78 14.16
C PHE A 388 7.42 -4.54 13.26
N GLY A 389 6.96 -4.62 12.02
CA GLY A 389 7.01 -3.53 11.05
C GLY A 389 8.39 -2.91 10.91
N SER A 390 8.46 -1.58 10.99
CA SER A 390 9.71 -0.81 10.89
C SER A 390 10.70 -1.01 12.06
N LEU A 391 10.37 -1.83 13.07
CA LEU A 391 11.28 -2.19 14.15
C LEU A 391 12.25 -3.34 13.80
N LEU A 392 12.11 -3.93 12.62
CA LEU A 392 13.08 -4.92 12.14
C LEU A 392 14.48 -4.32 11.98
N THR A 393 15.50 -5.15 12.13
CA THR A 393 16.92 -4.75 12.22
C THR A 393 17.73 -5.24 11.03
N LEU A 394 17.18 -5.11 9.81
CA LEU A 394 17.81 -5.60 8.58
C LEU A 394 19.22 -5.02 8.37
N ASP A 395 19.40 -3.72 8.62
CA ASP A 395 20.69 -3.02 8.57
C ASP A 395 21.73 -3.66 9.51
N ASP A 396 21.37 -3.93 10.77
CA ASP A 396 22.28 -4.54 11.75
C ASP A 396 22.74 -5.94 11.32
N LYS A 397 21.85 -6.72 10.71
CA LYS A 397 22.18 -8.07 10.22
C LYS A 397 23.14 -8.03 9.05
N LEU A 398 22.92 -7.10 8.12
CA LEU A 398 23.83 -6.84 7.01
C LEU A 398 25.21 -6.40 7.52
N GLU A 399 25.26 -5.49 8.49
CA GLU A 399 26.52 -5.04 9.09
C GLU A 399 27.30 -6.18 9.77
N ARG A 400 26.60 -7.07 10.50
CA ARG A 400 27.22 -8.26 11.11
C ARG A 400 27.77 -9.23 10.07
N PHE A 401 26.98 -9.54 9.04
CA PHE A 401 27.44 -10.39 7.94
C PHE A 401 28.69 -9.83 7.27
N MET A 402 28.74 -8.50 7.04
CA MET A 402 29.90 -7.81 6.48
C MET A 402 31.13 -7.85 7.39
N ALA A 403 30.94 -7.75 8.71
CA ALA A 403 32.03 -7.86 9.67
C ALA A 403 32.63 -9.28 9.69
N ASP A 404 31.79 -10.32 9.60
CA ASP A 404 32.22 -11.71 9.60
C ASP A 404 32.94 -12.08 8.29
N LYS A 405 32.46 -11.60 7.13
CA LYS A 405 33.14 -11.79 5.85
C LYS A 405 34.53 -11.17 5.78
N LYS A 406 34.76 -10.02 6.44
CA LYS A 406 36.11 -9.41 6.51
C LYS A 406 37.13 -10.26 7.28
N ASN A 407 36.67 -11.19 8.12
CA ASN A 407 37.51 -12.05 8.94
C ASN A 407 37.75 -13.44 8.33
N ASP A 408 37.00 -13.82 7.28
CA ASP A 408 37.09 -15.13 6.63
C ASP A 408 37.69 -14.97 5.23
N ASP A 409 38.86 -15.57 4.97
CA ASP A 409 39.58 -15.54 3.68
C ASP A 409 38.90 -16.39 2.58
N SER A 410 37.67 -16.86 2.82
CA SER A 410 36.92 -17.72 1.90
C SER A 410 36.29 -16.91 0.76
N LEU A 411 36.63 -17.27 -0.49
CA LEU A 411 35.95 -16.80 -1.70
C LEU A 411 34.47 -17.24 -1.71
N GLY A 412 33.56 -16.33 -1.39
CA GLY A 412 32.10 -16.47 -1.51
C GLY A 412 31.51 -15.63 -2.66
N LEU A 413 30.20 -15.75 -2.94
CA LEU A 413 29.51 -15.05 -4.03
C LEU A 413 29.71 -13.53 -4.02
N PHE A 414 29.83 -12.92 -2.84
CA PHE A 414 30.05 -11.47 -2.73
C PHE A 414 31.48 -11.03 -3.14
N ASP A 415 32.41 -11.95 -3.44
CA ASP A 415 33.81 -11.63 -3.73
C ASP A 415 34.14 -11.49 -5.23
N ASN A 416 33.27 -11.96 -6.14
CA ASN A 416 33.48 -11.85 -7.59
C ASN A 416 33.01 -10.51 -8.20
N PHE A 417 32.51 -9.59 -7.40
CA PHE A 417 32.03 -8.28 -7.85
C PHE A 417 33.06 -7.20 -7.51
N ASN A 418 34.22 -7.24 -8.18
CA ASN A 418 35.34 -6.31 -8.02
C ASN A 418 35.04 -4.85 -8.45
N ASN A 419 33.79 -4.41 -8.45
CA ASN A 419 33.37 -3.01 -8.53
C ASN A 419 31.93 -2.87 -8.01
N VAL A 420 31.68 -1.78 -7.25
CA VAL A 420 30.39 -1.23 -6.78
C VAL A 420 29.95 -1.57 -5.33
N GLU A 421 30.59 -0.89 -4.37
CA GLU A 421 30.07 -0.14 -3.20
C GLU A 421 28.73 -0.44 -2.46
N ASN A 422 27.93 -1.49 -2.70
CA ASN A 422 26.74 -1.74 -1.86
C ASN A 422 26.29 -3.19 -1.75
N ILE A 423 26.27 -3.76 -0.53
CA ILE A 423 25.80 -5.13 -0.30
C ILE A 423 24.28 -5.21 -0.22
N GLU A 424 23.64 -4.16 0.27
CA GLU A 424 22.19 -3.96 0.39
C GLU A 424 21.51 -4.18 -0.97
N THR A 425 22.07 -3.54 -2.00
CA THR A 425 21.71 -3.70 -3.41
C THR A 425 21.81 -5.15 -3.89
N GLN A 426 22.86 -5.87 -3.47
CA GLN A 426 23.10 -7.24 -3.90
C GLN A 426 22.13 -8.22 -3.22
N VAL A 427 21.83 -7.99 -1.95
CA VAL A 427 20.85 -8.77 -1.19
C VAL A 427 19.45 -8.59 -1.77
N LEU A 428 19.05 -7.36 -2.10
CA LEU A 428 17.77 -7.09 -2.75
C LEU A 428 17.64 -7.77 -4.11
N ARG A 429 18.67 -7.68 -4.98
CA ARG A 429 18.67 -8.40 -6.27
C ARG A 429 18.50 -9.91 -6.11
N LYS A 430 19.12 -10.49 -5.08
CA LYS A 430 18.97 -11.93 -4.78
C LYS A 430 17.55 -12.24 -4.32
N LEU A 431 16.99 -11.44 -3.42
CA LEU A 431 15.59 -11.59 -3.00
C LEU A 431 14.64 -11.47 -4.21
N GLU A 432 14.79 -10.45 -5.07
CA GLU A 432 14.03 -10.32 -6.32
C GLU A 432 14.15 -11.58 -7.20
N THR A 433 15.37 -12.10 -7.37
CA THR A 433 15.64 -13.29 -8.22
C THR A 433 14.97 -14.54 -7.67
N VAL A 434 15.04 -14.76 -6.35
CA VAL A 434 14.38 -15.89 -5.67
C VAL A 434 12.90 -15.82 -5.88
N ILE A 435 12.33 -14.64 -5.65
CA ILE A 435 10.91 -14.39 -5.74
C ILE A 435 10.45 -14.56 -7.18
N ALA A 436 11.26 -14.16 -8.17
CA ALA A 436 10.97 -14.41 -9.58
C ALA A 436 11.04 -15.90 -9.95
N ASN A 437 12.00 -16.66 -9.41
CA ASN A 437 12.20 -18.09 -9.69
C ASN A 437 11.22 -19.00 -8.95
N ALA A 438 10.61 -18.52 -7.86
CA ALA A 438 9.59 -19.23 -7.09
C ALA A 438 8.30 -19.52 -7.87
N LEU A 439 8.19 -18.99 -9.09
CA LEU A 439 6.92 -18.75 -9.77
C LEU A 439 6.86 -19.52 -11.09
N ASP A 440 6.64 -20.83 -11.00
CA ASP A 440 6.08 -21.62 -12.10
C ASP A 440 4.78 -22.32 -11.62
N ASP A 441 3.67 -21.90 -12.25
CA ASP A 441 2.29 -22.44 -12.29
C ASP A 441 1.58 -22.90 -10.99
N ASN A 442 0.87 -21.97 -10.31
CA ASN A 442 -0.44 -22.20 -9.62
C ASN A 442 -1.05 -20.91 -9.00
N TYR A 443 -2.35 -20.86 -8.68
CA TYR A 443 -2.94 -19.67 -8.02
C TYR A 443 -2.33 -19.32 -6.66
N SER A 444 -1.84 -20.31 -5.90
CA SER A 444 -1.02 -20.09 -4.70
C SER A 444 0.28 -19.35 -5.01
N SER A 445 0.84 -19.49 -6.22
CA SER A 445 2.04 -18.74 -6.62
C SER A 445 1.75 -17.26 -6.83
N ASN A 446 0.54 -16.84 -7.24
CA ASN A 446 0.23 -15.42 -7.43
C ASN A 446 0.07 -14.68 -6.10
N PHE A 447 -0.55 -15.30 -5.09
CA PHE A 447 -0.61 -14.73 -3.73
C PHE A 447 0.79 -14.57 -3.16
N ILE A 448 1.58 -15.65 -3.16
CA ILE A 448 2.97 -15.65 -2.68
C ILE A 448 3.81 -14.63 -3.45
N LYS A 449 3.64 -14.52 -4.77
CA LYS A 449 4.29 -13.50 -5.60
C LYS A 449 4.00 -12.10 -5.10
N TYR A 450 2.72 -11.77 -4.90
CA TYR A 450 2.32 -10.42 -4.50
C TYR A 450 2.93 -10.06 -3.14
N GLN A 451 2.80 -10.96 -2.16
CA GLN A 451 3.35 -10.78 -0.82
C GLN A 451 4.88 -10.72 -0.81
N SER A 452 5.53 -11.48 -1.68
CA SER A 452 6.97 -11.46 -1.84
C SER A 452 7.47 -10.15 -2.47
N LEU A 453 6.74 -9.59 -3.43
CA LEU A 453 7.03 -8.28 -4.00
C LEU A 453 6.89 -7.17 -2.95
N ASP A 454 5.85 -7.23 -2.11
CA ASP A 454 5.68 -6.33 -0.98
C ASP A 454 6.85 -6.46 0.02
N ALA A 455 7.31 -7.69 0.30
CA ALA A 455 8.47 -7.93 1.16
C ALA A 455 9.78 -7.34 0.60
N VAL A 456 10.00 -7.44 -0.71
CA VAL A 456 11.17 -6.80 -1.37
C VAL A 456 11.07 -5.30 -1.29
N LYS A 457 9.89 -4.74 -1.59
CA LYS A 457 9.66 -3.30 -1.52
C LYS A 457 9.83 -2.78 -0.09
N PHE A 458 9.38 -3.55 0.90
CA PHE A 458 9.58 -3.25 2.31
C PHE A 458 11.07 -3.26 2.67
N ALA A 459 11.83 -4.26 2.21
CA ALA A 459 13.26 -4.32 2.40
C ALA A 459 14.01 -3.18 1.68
N GLU A 460 13.61 -2.79 0.46
CA GLU A 460 14.14 -1.62 -0.25
C GLU A 460 14.04 -0.36 0.61
N VAL A 461 12.85 -0.11 1.15
CA VAL A 461 12.60 1.06 2.00
C VAL A 461 13.37 0.96 3.32
N MET A 462 13.35 -0.19 4.00
CA MET A 462 14.10 -0.35 5.27
C MET A 462 15.61 -0.15 5.11
N LEU A 463 16.19 -0.62 4.01
CA LEU A 463 17.64 -0.51 3.73
C LEU A 463 18.02 0.85 3.11
N GLY A 464 17.05 1.73 2.84
CA GLY A 464 17.29 3.00 2.16
C GLY A 464 17.86 2.83 0.75
N VAL A 465 17.49 1.73 0.07
CA VAL A 465 17.91 1.43 -1.29
C VAL A 465 16.81 1.87 -2.25
N ASN A 466 17.16 2.71 -3.24
CA ASN A 466 16.22 3.09 -4.29
C ASN A 466 16.68 2.57 -5.65
N LYS A 467 15.71 2.22 -6.49
CA LYS A 467 15.93 1.87 -7.89
C LYS A 467 16.00 3.15 -8.72
N ASN A 468 17.17 3.44 -9.30
CA ASN A 468 17.37 4.50 -10.28
C ASN A 468 17.77 3.86 -11.61
N ASN A 469 16.92 3.99 -12.64
CA ASN A 469 17.13 3.38 -13.97
C ASN A 469 17.48 1.87 -13.91
N GLU A 470 16.66 1.10 -13.19
CA GLU A 470 16.81 -0.36 -12.99
C GLU A 470 17.98 -0.80 -12.09
N ASP A 471 18.84 0.11 -11.66
CA ASP A 471 19.93 -0.16 -10.73
C ASP A 471 19.63 0.36 -9.31
N TYR A 472 19.96 -0.47 -8.32
CA TYR A 472 19.84 -0.10 -6.91
C TYR A 472 21.00 0.77 -6.44
N GLN A 473 20.69 1.78 -5.64
CA GLN A 473 21.66 2.64 -4.97
C GLN A 473 21.24 2.85 -3.51
N VAL A 474 22.15 2.62 -2.54
CA VAL A 474 21.90 3.05 -1.15
C VAL A 474 22.01 4.55 -1.07
N ASN A 475 20.95 5.16 -0.57
CA ASN A 475 20.94 6.57 -0.24
C ASN A 475 19.99 6.73 0.94
N LYS A 476 20.57 6.78 2.16
CA LYS A 476 19.82 6.78 3.42
C LYS A 476 18.96 8.04 3.56
N TYR A 477 17.89 7.92 4.33
CA TYR A 477 16.92 9.00 4.54
C TYR A 477 17.54 10.22 5.21
N ASN A 478 17.18 11.41 4.73
CA ASN A 478 17.63 12.66 5.34
C ASN A 478 16.71 13.09 6.47
N ILE A 479 15.43 12.75 6.37
CA ILE A 479 14.37 13.12 7.29
C ILE A 479 13.57 11.84 7.61
N VAL A 480 13.39 11.58 8.90
CA VAL A 480 12.68 10.42 9.47
C VAL A 480 11.59 10.91 10.40
#